data_AF-A0A1B9F1D9-F1
#
_entry.id   AF-A0A1B9F1D9-F1
#
_cell.length_a   1.000
_cell.length_b   1.000
_cell.length_c   1.000
_cell.angle_alpha   90.00
_cell.angle_beta   90.00
_cell.angle_gamma   90.00
#
_symmetry.space_group_name_H-M   'P 1'
#
loop_
_entity.id
_entity.type
_entity.pdbx_description
1 polymer ?
#
loop_
_entity_poly.entity_id
_entity_poly.type
_entity_poly.pdbx_seq_one_letter_code
_entity_poly.pdbx_strand_id
1 'polypeptide(L)'
;MTAALLDRAARAAIAELEAADDVEFGVRLLRNTPTHERRDPALLRHWAATADAFGAGLEPVAATARIVESDGGLAKGLLARYTSRPVPTVELFTDTLALADELIDLLGWRHWYPAGSVRAAAIAHEAVHERLHHGPRKKDLKRALDHVVLRAGRHTLYGHVAGADEIAAHAHARTVCGLGRSPLLLTAALATAAEPQHGSAHGSPHGREK
;
A
#
# COMPACT_ATOMS: atom_id res chain seq x y z
N MET A 1 1.43 -18.25 -12.85
CA MET A 1 2.91 -18.31 -12.80
C MET A 1 3.23 -18.63 -11.37
N THR A 2 3.37 -19.93 -11.07
CA THR A 2 3.72 -20.42 -9.74
C THR A 2 4.79 -19.54 -9.14
N ALA A 3 4.65 -19.17 -7.87
CA ALA A 3 5.70 -18.62 -7.00
C ALA A 3 6.96 -19.52 -6.94
N ALA A 4 7.58 -19.74 -8.10
CA ALA A 4 8.71 -20.57 -8.43
C ALA A 4 9.87 -19.61 -8.66
N LEU A 5 10.79 -19.40 -7.75
CA LEU A 5 10.80 -19.72 -6.33
C LEU A 5 10.99 -18.38 -5.64
N LEU A 6 10.23 -18.07 -4.58
CA LEU A 6 10.77 -17.14 -3.60
C LEU A 6 12.11 -17.72 -3.16
N ASP A 7 13.19 -17.18 -3.68
CA ASP A 7 14.53 -17.62 -3.33
C ASP A 7 14.78 -17.29 -1.85
N ARG A 8 15.93 -17.73 -1.34
CA ARG A 8 16.25 -17.50 0.07
C ARG A 8 16.28 -16.00 0.42
N ALA A 9 16.74 -15.15 -0.50
CA ALA A 9 16.85 -13.73 -0.27
C ALA A 9 15.47 -13.05 -0.23
N ALA A 10 14.60 -13.35 -1.20
CA ALA A 10 13.22 -12.87 -1.23
C ALA A 10 12.44 -13.34 0.01
N ARG A 11 12.63 -14.59 0.45
CA ARG A 11 12.03 -15.09 1.70
C ARG A 11 12.54 -14.34 2.94
N ALA A 12 13.84 -14.09 3.02
CA ALA A 12 14.42 -13.35 4.13
C ALA A 12 13.90 -11.90 4.16
N ALA A 13 13.85 -11.23 3.01
CA ALA A 13 13.29 -9.90 2.87
C ALA A 13 11.81 -9.85 3.30
N ILE A 14 10.99 -10.82 2.84
CA ILE A 14 9.58 -10.92 3.25
C ILE A 14 9.44 -11.20 4.75
N ALA A 15 10.31 -11.99 5.36
CA ALA A 15 10.30 -12.20 6.80
C ALA A 15 10.63 -10.91 7.59
N GLU A 16 11.54 -10.07 7.07
CA GLU A 16 11.80 -8.74 7.65
C GLU A 16 10.60 -7.80 7.49
N LEU A 17 9.87 -7.91 6.38
CA LEU A 17 8.60 -7.19 6.17
C LEU A 17 7.54 -7.64 7.20
N GLU A 18 7.42 -8.94 7.45
CA GLU A 18 6.46 -9.50 8.41
C GLU A 18 6.67 -8.97 9.84
N ALA A 19 7.94 -8.82 10.24
CA ALA A 19 8.33 -8.30 11.56
C ALA A 19 8.02 -6.80 11.74
N ALA A 20 7.85 -6.04 10.66
CA ALA A 20 7.45 -4.63 10.74
C ALA A 20 5.97 -4.50 11.08
N ASP A 21 5.58 -3.50 11.87
CA ASP A 21 4.17 -3.19 12.11
C ASP A 21 3.58 -2.33 10.96
N ASP A 22 2.26 -2.19 10.93
CA ASP A 22 1.56 -1.46 9.86
C ASP A 22 1.93 0.05 9.83
N VAL A 23 2.29 0.63 10.98
CA VAL A 23 2.75 2.02 11.06
C VAL A 23 4.13 2.16 10.44
N GLU A 24 5.03 1.20 10.66
CA GLU A 24 6.36 1.15 10.07
C GLU A 24 6.28 1.02 8.55
N PHE A 25 5.33 0.24 8.02
CA PHE A 25 5.02 0.26 6.57
C PHE A 25 4.59 1.64 6.10
N GLY A 26 3.71 2.30 6.85
CA GLY A 26 3.31 3.68 6.56
C GLY A 26 4.52 4.64 6.55
N VAL A 27 5.44 4.52 7.50
CA VAL A 27 6.68 5.33 7.54
C VAL A 27 7.55 5.07 6.31
N ARG A 28 7.73 3.81 5.91
CA ARG A 28 8.48 3.44 4.70
C ARG A 28 7.84 4.02 3.45
N LEU A 29 6.51 3.93 3.32
CA LEU A 29 5.74 4.53 2.22
C LEU A 29 5.96 6.04 2.17
N LEU A 30 5.81 6.74 3.30
CA LEU A 30 6.01 8.19 3.34
C LEU A 30 7.46 8.55 3.02
N ARG A 31 8.45 7.86 3.58
CA ARG A 31 9.87 8.15 3.30
C ARG A 31 10.23 8.01 1.83
N ASN A 32 9.64 7.04 1.14
CA ASN A 32 9.85 6.78 -0.29
C ASN A 32 8.95 7.63 -1.20
N THR A 33 8.04 8.42 -0.63
CA THR A 33 7.20 9.34 -1.40
C THR A 33 8.01 10.62 -1.69
N PRO A 34 8.08 11.08 -2.95
CA PRO A 34 8.75 12.32 -3.28
C PRO A 34 8.27 13.48 -2.40
N THR A 35 9.17 14.40 -2.03
CA THR A 35 8.97 15.55 -1.10
C THR A 35 9.15 15.26 0.39
N HIS A 36 9.35 13.99 0.78
CA HIS A 36 9.57 13.59 2.18
C HIS A 36 11.01 13.21 2.53
N GLU A 37 11.96 13.31 1.58
CA GLU A 37 13.32 12.74 1.66
C GLU A 37 14.13 13.27 2.85
N ARG A 38 13.82 14.48 3.32
CA ARG A 38 14.51 15.17 4.43
C ARG A 38 13.59 15.45 5.62
N ARG A 39 12.41 14.83 5.67
CA ARG A 39 11.49 15.01 6.79
C ARG A 39 12.00 14.28 8.02
N ASP A 40 11.73 14.87 9.19
CA ASP A 40 12.02 14.26 10.47
C ASP A 40 11.34 12.88 10.57
N PRO A 41 12.10 11.80 10.88
CA PRO A 41 11.53 10.47 11.08
C PRO A 41 10.39 10.42 12.09
N ALA A 42 10.45 11.21 13.18
CA ALA A 42 9.40 11.25 14.18
C ALA A 42 8.09 11.84 13.61
N LEU A 43 8.21 12.86 12.76
CA LEU A 43 7.08 13.45 12.05
C LEU A 43 6.44 12.46 11.07
N LEU A 44 7.26 11.71 10.32
CA LEU A 44 6.75 10.66 9.42
C LEU A 44 6.01 9.58 10.20
N ARG A 45 6.53 9.15 11.36
CA ARG A 45 5.86 8.18 12.23
C ARG A 45 4.54 8.72 12.77
N HIS A 46 4.50 9.98 13.17
CA HIS A 46 3.27 10.63 13.58
C HIS A 46 2.23 10.65 12.45
N TRP A 47 2.61 11.07 11.24
CA TRP A 47 1.70 11.09 10.09
C TRP A 47 1.20 9.69 9.71
N ALA A 48 2.08 8.68 9.70
CA ALA A 48 1.71 7.31 9.41
C ALA A 48 0.70 6.77 10.44
N ALA A 49 0.97 6.94 11.74
CA ALA A 49 0.07 6.49 12.79
C ALA A 49 -1.29 7.20 12.75
N THR A 50 -1.27 8.52 12.51
CA THR A 50 -2.50 9.32 12.40
C THR A 50 -3.32 8.92 11.16
N ALA A 51 -2.67 8.65 10.02
CA ALA A 51 -3.36 8.18 8.82
C ALA A 51 -3.95 6.78 9.00
N ASP A 52 -3.22 5.86 9.63
CA ASP A 52 -3.73 4.51 9.94
C ASP A 52 -4.95 4.58 10.86
N ALA A 53 -4.85 5.32 11.97
CA ALA A 53 -5.95 5.52 12.90
C ALA A 53 -7.16 6.20 12.25
N PHE A 54 -6.92 7.20 11.38
CA PHE A 54 -7.98 7.86 10.63
C PHE A 54 -8.71 6.87 9.72
N GLY A 55 -7.97 6.09 8.92
CA GLY A 55 -8.53 5.10 8.00
C GLY A 55 -9.30 3.99 8.71
N ALA A 56 -8.75 3.47 9.79
CA ALA A 56 -9.38 2.45 10.62
C ALA A 56 -10.66 2.95 11.31
N GLY A 57 -10.73 4.25 11.63
CA GLY A 57 -11.90 4.90 12.22
C GLY A 57 -12.96 5.36 11.21
N LEU A 58 -12.75 5.18 9.91
CA LEU A 58 -13.78 5.50 8.92
C LEU A 58 -14.91 4.49 8.97
N GLU A 59 -16.14 4.98 9.02
CA GLU A 59 -17.34 4.17 8.78
C GLU A 59 -17.23 3.36 7.49
N PRO A 60 -17.67 2.09 7.46
CA PRO A 60 -17.60 1.24 6.29
C PRO A 60 -18.08 1.94 5.02
N VAL A 61 -17.24 1.90 4.00
CA VAL A 61 -17.49 2.57 2.72
C VAL A 61 -17.86 1.53 1.67
N ALA A 62 -19.11 1.57 1.19
CA ALA A 62 -19.46 0.86 -0.02
C ALA A 62 -18.86 1.58 -1.24
N ALA A 63 -18.21 0.82 -2.13
CA ALA A 63 -17.80 1.33 -3.44
C ALA A 63 -19.05 1.65 -4.27
N THR A 64 -19.12 2.87 -4.81
CA THR A 64 -20.21 3.29 -5.72
C THR A 64 -19.79 3.21 -7.19
N ALA A 65 -18.50 3.17 -7.43
CA ALA A 65 -17.92 2.96 -8.75
C ALA A 65 -18.29 1.60 -9.36
N ARG A 66 -18.39 1.56 -10.68
CA ARG A 66 -18.54 0.30 -11.44
C ARG A 66 -17.31 -0.57 -11.23
N ILE A 67 -17.50 -1.84 -10.88
CA ILE A 67 -16.40 -2.80 -10.78
C ILE A 67 -16.21 -3.51 -12.13
N VAL A 68 -14.98 -3.54 -12.63
CA VAL A 68 -14.58 -4.30 -13.82
C VAL A 68 -13.33 -5.13 -13.51
N GLU A 69 -13.15 -6.22 -14.24
CA GLU A 69 -12.00 -7.12 -14.08
C GLU A 69 -11.18 -7.12 -15.37
N SER A 70 -9.86 -7.03 -15.23
CA SER A 70 -8.88 -6.96 -16.31
C SER A 70 -7.61 -7.72 -15.93
N ASP A 71 -6.79 -8.09 -16.89
CA ASP A 71 -5.41 -8.57 -16.64
C ASP A 71 -4.38 -7.43 -16.76
N GLY A 72 -3.10 -7.75 -16.57
CA GLY A 72 -1.97 -6.84 -16.74
C GLY A 72 -1.70 -5.95 -15.53
N GLY A 73 -2.24 -6.30 -14.36
CA GLY A 73 -1.89 -5.63 -13.11
C GLY A 73 -0.45 -5.93 -12.69
N LEU A 74 0.07 -7.12 -13.03
CA LEU A 74 1.44 -7.51 -12.66
C LEU A 74 2.46 -6.57 -13.31
N ALA A 75 2.28 -6.28 -14.60
CA ALA A 75 3.12 -5.34 -15.32
C ALA A 75 3.02 -3.89 -14.81
N LYS A 76 1.91 -3.56 -14.12
CA LYS A 76 1.66 -2.23 -13.54
C LYS A 76 2.02 -2.16 -12.05
N GLY A 77 2.24 -3.30 -11.39
CA GLY A 77 2.36 -3.39 -9.93
C GLY A 77 1.07 -3.01 -9.18
N LEU A 78 -0.11 -3.31 -9.75
CA LEU A 78 -1.41 -2.88 -9.20
C LEU A 78 -2.35 -4.06 -8.97
N LEU A 79 -2.99 -4.12 -7.80
CA LEU A 79 -4.11 -5.03 -7.53
C LEU A 79 -5.43 -4.46 -8.05
N ALA A 80 -5.58 -3.14 -7.95
CA ALA A 80 -6.75 -2.42 -8.39
C ALA A 80 -6.37 -0.98 -8.79
N ARG A 81 -7.30 -0.30 -9.43
CA ARG A 81 -7.19 1.13 -9.72
C ARG A 81 -8.57 1.76 -9.81
N TYR A 82 -8.75 2.87 -9.11
CA TYR A 82 -9.88 3.76 -9.32
C TYR A 82 -9.63 4.76 -10.45
N THR A 83 -10.67 5.01 -11.25
CA THR A 83 -10.73 6.07 -12.25
C THR A 83 -12.04 6.84 -12.11
N SER A 84 -11.96 8.17 -12.10
CA SER A 84 -13.15 9.02 -11.84
C SER A 84 -13.94 9.41 -13.08
N ARG A 85 -13.37 9.25 -14.28
CA ARG A 85 -13.98 9.66 -15.56
C ARG A 85 -13.70 8.62 -16.66
N PRO A 86 -14.60 8.46 -17.66
CA PRO A 86 -15.89 9.16 -17.82
C PRO A 86 -16.98 8.65 -16.87
N VAL A 87 -16.87 7.42 -16.39
CA VAL A 87 -17.73 6.84 -15.34
C VAL A 87 -16.83 6.34 -14.22
N PRO A 88 -17.11 6.67 -12.94
CA PRO A 88 -16.36 6.13 -11.81
C PRO A 88 -16.24 4.61 -11.89
N THR A 89 -15.02 4.11 -11.99
CA THR A 89 -14.73 2.69 -12.23
C THR A 89 -13.58 2.22 -11.35
N VAL A 90 -13.79 1.10 -10.67
CA VAL A 90 -12.75 0.30 -10.01
C VAL A 90 -12.41 -0.86 -10.94
N GLU A 91 -11.20 -0.81 -11.47
CA GLU A 91 -10.62 -1.91 -12.25
C GLU A 91 -9.84 -2.81 -11.30
N LEU A 92 -10.20 -4.09 -11.23
CA LEU A 92 -9.50 -5.12 -10.47
C LEU A 92 -8.61 -5.93 -11.41
N PHE A 93 -7.36 -6.14 -11.03
CA PHE A 93 -6.40 -6.88 -11.84
C PHE A 93 -6.32 -8.36 -11.42
N THR A 94 -6.96 -9.23 -12.19
CA THR A 94 -7.15 -10.65 -11.86
C THR A 94 -5.86 -11.44 -11.77
N ASP A 95 -4.89 -11.15 -12.64
CA ASP A 95 -3.55 -11.73 -12.61
C ASP A 95 -2.79 -11.46 -11.30
N THR A 96 -2.91 -10.23 -10.78
CA THR A 96 -2.24 -9.79 -9.55
C THR A 96 -2.95 -10.32 -8.32
N LEU A 97 -4.29 -10.36 -8.33
CA LEU A 97 -5.08 -10.97 -7.26
C LEU A 97 -4.80 -12.48 -7.14
N ALA A 98 -4.70 -13.19 -8.27
CA ALA A 98 -4.35 -14.60 -8.28
C ALA A 98 -2.94 -14.83 -7.69
N LEU A 99 -1.94 -14.03 -8.11
CA LEU A 99 -0.60 -14.11 -7.54
C LEU A 99 -0.58 -13.80 -6.04
N ALA A 100 -1.38 -12.82 -5.60
CA ALA A 100 -1.51 -12.48 -4.18
C ALA A 100 -2.04 -13.68 -3.36
N ASP A 101 -3.08 -14.36 -3.86
CA ASP A 101 -3.61 -15.55 -3.21
C ASP A 101 -2.58 -16.70 -3.17
N GLU A 102 -1.86 -16.95 -4.28
CA GLU A 102 -0.77 -17.94 -4.31
C GLU A 102 0.34 -17.62 -3.29
N LEU A 103 0.71 -16.35 -3.18
CA LEU A 103 1.75 -15.88 -2.26
C LEU A 103 1.30 -16.04 -0.80
N ILE A 104 0.05 -15.71 -0.48
CA ILE A 104 -0.54 -15.90 0.85
C ILE A 104 -0.49 -17.37 1.26
N ASP A 105 -0.82 -18.30 0.35
CA ASP A 105 -0.72 -19.74 0.62
C ASP A 105 0.73 -20.17 0.86
N LEU A 106 1.65 -19.72 0.02
CA LEU A 106 3.07 -20.06 0.13
C LEU A 106 3.71 -19.58 1.45
N LEU A 107 3.25 -18.45 1.98
CA LEU A 107 3.74 -17.84 3.21
C LEU A 107 2.95 -18.27 4.46
N GLY A 108 1.87 -19.05 4.31
CA GLY A 108 1.04 -19.49 5.43
C GLY A 108 0.20 -18.37 6.06
N TRP A 109 -0.03 -17.27 5.33
CA TRP A 109 -0.69 -16.07 5.85
C TRP A 109 -2.22 -16.11 5.78
N ARG A 110 -2.84 -17.26 5.52
CA ARG A 110 -4.31 -17.39 5.45
C ARG A 110 -5.04 -16.99 6.73
N HIS A 111 -4.36 -17.05 7.87
CA HIS A 111 -4.87 -16.58 9.15
C HIS A 111 -4.97 -15.04 9.24
N TRP A 112 -4.21 -14.31 8.42
CA TRP A 112 -4.33 -12.85 8.28
C TRP A 112 -5.16 -12.43 7.08
N TYR A 113 -5.11 -13.20 6.00
CA TYR A 113 -5.81 -12.94 4.74
C TYR A 113 -6.66 -14.15 4.32
N PRO A 114 -7.89 -14.30 4.85
CA PRO A 114 -8.80 -15.37 4.48
C PRO A 114 -9.10 -15.39 2.97
N ALA A 115 -9.55 -16.53 2.44
CA ALA A 115 -9.90 -16.66 1.04
C ALA A 115 -10.91 -15.58 0.59
N GLY A 116 -10.66 -14.95 -0.55
CA GLY A 116 -11.49 -13.86 -1.09
C GLY A 116 -11.31 -12.49 -0.42
N SER A 117 -10.59 -12.42 0.72
CA SER A 117 -10.39 -11.17 1.46
C SER A 117 -9.55 -10.15 0.69
N VAL A 118 -8.59 -10.59 -0.14
CA VAL A 118 -7.75 -9.70 -0.95
C VAL A 118 -8.59 -8.90 -1.95
N ARG A 119 -9.52 -9.55 -2.65
CA ARG A 119 -10.44 -8.89 -3.58
C ARG A 119 -11.34 -7.90 -2.84
N ALA A 120 -11.90 -8.30 -1.70
CA ALA A 120 -12.72 -7.43 -0.88
C ALA A 120 -11.94 -6.20 -0.38
N ALA A 121 -10.70 -6.41 0.07
CA ALA A 121 -9.81 -5.37 0.54
C ALA A 121 -9.40 -4.39 -0.56
N ALA A 122 -9.14 -4.88 -1.78
CA ALA A 122 -8.86 -4.04 -2.94
C ALA A 122 -10.05 -3.11 -3.25
N ILE A 123 -11.28 -3.63 -3.24
CA ILE A 123 -12.49 -2.82 -3.44
C ILE A 123 -12.66 -1.79 -2.32
N ALA A 124 -12.50 -2.20 -1.06
CA ALA A 124 -12.62 -1.29 0.08
C ALA A 124 -11.56 -0.18 0.06
N HIS A 125 -10.34 -0.50 -0.36
CA HIS A 125 -9.25 0.46 -0.56
C HIS A 125 -9.64 1.52 -1.59
N GLU A 126 -10.08 1.11 -2.78
CA GLU A 126 -10.46 2.04 -3.85
C GLU A 126 -11.69 2.89 -3.49
N ALA A 127 -12.62 2.35 -2.68
CA ALA A 127 -13.79 3.08 -2.20
C ALA A 127 -13.40 4.26 -1.29
N VAL A 128 -12.30 4.15 -0.54
CA VAL A 128 -11.74 5.26 0.24
C VAL A 128 -11.11 6.30 -0.69
N HIS A 129 -10.37 5.88 -1.71
CA HIS A 129 -9.80 6.81 -2.70
C HIS A 129 -10.88 7.64 -3.39
N GLU A 130 -11.99 7.04 -3.79
CA GLU A 130 -13.16 7.76 -4.31
C GLU A 130 -13.60 8.90 -3.38
N ARG A 131 -13.67 8.64 -2.06
CA ARG A 131 -14.04 9.65 -1.05
C ARG A 131 -12.95 10.67 -0.76
N LEU A 132 -11.68 10.28 -0.75
CA LEU A 132 -10.55 11.16 -0.42
C LEU A 132 -10.11 12.03 -1.60
N HIS A 133 -10.42 11.67 -2.85
CA HIS A 133 -10.08 12.50 -4.01
C HIS A 133 -10.96 13.75 -4.13
N HIS A 134 -12.26 13.65 -3.85
CA HIS A 134 -13.23 14.72 -4.14
C HIS A 134 -14.11 15.14 -2.95
N GLY A 135 -14.04 14.46 -1.81
CA GLY A 135 -14.96 14.65 -0.70
C GLY A 135 -14.46 15.53 0.46
N PRO A 136 -15.36 15.88 1.40
CA PRO A 136 -15.02 16.61 2.62
C PRO A 136 -14.00 15.86 3.50
N ARG A 137 -13.94 14.53 3.39
CA ARG A 137 -13.01 13.67 4.13
C ARG A 137 -11.54 13.97 3.86
N LYS A 138 -11.20 14.52 2.68
CA LYS A 138 -9.84 15.02 2.40
C LYS A 138 -9.43 16.14 3.35
N LYS A 139 -10.37 17.03 3.69
CA LYS A 139 -10.11 18.14 4.62
C LYS A 139 -9.97 17.63 6.05
N ASP A 140 -10.77 16.63 6.43
CA ASP A 140 -10.70 16.00 7.75
C ASP A 140 -9.36 15.31 7.96
N LEU A 141 -8.88 14.53 6.97
CA LEU A 141 -7.56 13.90 7.03
C LEU A 141 -6.44 14.94 7.17
N LYS A 142 -6.47 16.02 6.38
CA LYS A 142 -5.48 17.12 6.50
C LYS A 142 -5.44 17.75 7.88
N ARG A 143 -6.61 17.92 8.51
CA ARG A 143 -6.72 18.45 9.87
C ARG A 143 -6.17 17.45 10.89
N ALA A 144 -6.50 16.17 10.74
CA ALA A 144 -6.01 15.12 11.63
C ALA A 144 -4.48 15.03 11.61
N LEU A 145 -3.86 15.11 10.43
CA LEU A 145 -2.41 15.06 10.23
C LEU A 145 -1.65 16.27 10.79
N ASP A 146 -2.36 17.35 11.14
CA ASP A 146 -1.81 18.60 11.68
C ASP A 146 -0.59 19.16 10.91
N HIS A 147 -0.55 18.95 9.59
CA HIS A 147 0.50 19.54 8.76
C HIS A 147 0.20 21.02 8.50
N VAL A 148 0.47 21.87 9.50
CA VAL A 148 0.25 23.31 9.41
C VAL A 148 1.23 23.95 8.43
N VAL A 149 0.70 24.62 7.40
CA VAL A 149 1.51 25.38 6.43
C VAL A 149 1.46 26.90 6.67
N LEU A 150 0.37 27.41 7.26
CA LEU A 150 0.22 28.82 7.60
C LEU A 150 -0.72 28.98 8.78
N ARG A 151 -0.37 29.87 9.71
CA ARG A 151 -1.28 30.41 10.74
C ARG A 151 -1.37 31.92 10.58
N ALA A 152 -2.59 32.42 10.46
CA ALA A 152 -2.89 33.85 10.35
C ALA A 152 -4.06 34.19 11.30
N GLY A 153 -3.73 34.68 12.49
CA GLY A 153 -4.71 34.88 13.56
C GLY A 153 -5.41 33.57 13.93
N ARG A 154 -6.76 33.56 13.88
CA ARG A 154 -7.58 32.36 14.14
C ARG A 154 -7.61 31.35 12.99
N HIS A 155 -7.04 31.69 11.84
CA HIS A 155 -7.10 30.86 10.64
C HIS A 155 -5.85 29.98 10.55
N THR A 156 -6.06 28.67 10.45
CA THR A 156 -5.00 27.68 10.22
C THR A 156 -5.22 27.00 8.88
N LEU A 157 -4.19 27.02 8.04
CA LEU A 157 -4.16 26.32 6.77
C LEU A 157 -3.35 25.03 6.93
N TYR A 158 -3.96 23.90 6.54
CA TYR A 158 -3.36 22.58 6.58
C TYR A 158 -2.91 22.13 5.19
N GLY A 159 -1.65 21.74 5.10
CA GLY A 159 -1.03 21.17 3.91
C GLY A 159 -1.49 19.74 3.62
N HIS A 160 -1.20 19.28 2.42
CA HIS A 160 -1.35 17.88 2.06
C HIS A 160 -0.07 17.13 2.42
N VAL A 161 -0.22 15.96 3.03
CA VAL A 161 0.86 14.99 3.18
C VAL A 161 0.67 13.93 2.10
N ALA A 162 1.55 13.93 1.10
CA ALA A 162 1.52 12.93 0.04
C ALA A 162 1.71 11.52 0.62
N GLY A 163 0.90 10.55 0.19
CA GLY A 163 0.92 9.16 0.64
C GLY A 163 0.10 8.86 1.91
N ALA A 164 -0.41 9.88 2.61
CA ALA A 164 -1.24 9.65 3.81
C ALA A 164 -2.63 9.09 3.48
N ASP A 165 -3.16 9.40 2.30
CA ASP A 165 -4.39 8.82 1.76
C ASP A 165 -4.26 7.32 1.48
N GLU A 166 -3.12 6.88 0.93
CA GLU A 166 -2.82 5.46 0.74
C GLU A 166 -2.82 4.68 2.06
N ILE A 167 -2.17 5.22 3.08
CA ILE A 167 -2.14 4.61 4.42
C ILE A 167 -3.55 4.50 5.00
N ALA A 168 -4.35 5.57 4.89
CA ALA A 168 -5.73 5.57 5.36
C ALA A 168 -6.61 4.55 4.60
N ALA A 169 -6.44 4.42 3.27
CA ALA A 169 -7.17 3.46 2.45
C ALA A 169 -6.82 2.01 2.85
N HIS A 170 -5.54 1.72 3.08
CA HIS A 170 -5.10 0.40 3.56
C HIS A 170 -5.61 0.07 4.97
N ALA A 171 -5.57 1.02 5.90
CA ALA A 171 -6.08 0.82 7.26
C ALA A 171 -7.60 0.61 7.28
N HIS A 172 -8.33 1.31 6.42
CA HIS A 172 -9.76 1.08 6.23
C HIS A 172 -10.02 -0.35 5.72
N ALA A 173 -9.36 -0.75 4.62
CA ALA A 173 -9.50 -2.08 4.05
C ALA A 173 -9.17 -3.19 5.05
N ARG A 174 -8.10 -3.04 5.85
CA ARG A 174 -7.77 -3.94 6.97
C ARG A 174 -8.96 -4.09 7.91
N THR A 175 -9.51 -2.98 8.34
CA THR A 175 -10.55 -2.93 9.38
C THR A 175 -11.87 -3.51 8.89
N VAL A 176 -12.38 -3.06 7.74
CA VAL A 176 -13.70 -3.48 7.25
C VAL A 176 -13.71 -4.90 6.69
N CYS A 177 -12.56 -5.41 6.24
CA CYS A 177 -12.42 -6.81 5.81
C CYS A 177 -11.97 -7.75 6.93
N GLY A 178 -11.73 -7.24 8.15
CA GLY A 178 -11.30 -8.05 9.30
C GLY A 178 -9.96 -8.74 9.09
N LEU A 179 -9.02 -8.09 8.39
CA LEU A 179 -7.70 -8.66 8.11
C LEU A 179 -6.82 -8.59 9.36
N GLY A 180 -5.99 -9.62 9.56
CA GLY A 180 -5.03 -9.65 10.67
C GLY A 180 -3.87 -8.66 10.50
N ARG A 181 -3.53 -8.31 9.25
CA ARG A 181 -2.49 -7.35 8.87
C ARG A 181 -2.98 -6.46 7.73
N SER A 182 -2.46 -5.23 7.64
CA SER A 182 -2.79 -4.31 6.55
C SER A 182 -2.42 -4.90 5.18
N PRO A 183 -3.17 -4.59 4.10
CA PRO A 183 -2.77 -4.98 2.74
C PRO A 183 -1.42 -4.39 2.30
N LEU A 184 -0.86 -3.39 3.02
CA LEU A 184 0.50 -2.88 2.78
C LEU A 184 1.57 -3.98 2.82
N LEU A 185 1.47 -4.92 3.77
CA LEU A 185 2.40 -6.04 3.87
C LEU A 185 2.34 -6.91 2.61
N LEU A 186 1.14 -7.21 2.13
CA LEU A 186 0.93 -8.01 0.92
C LEU A 186 1.44 -7.30 -0.32
N THR A 187 1.17 -6.00 -0.47
CA THR A 187 1.69 -5.18 -1.58
C THR A 187 3.23 -5.18 -1.59
N ALA A 188 3.86 -5.00 -0.42
CA ALA A 188 5.31 -5.02 -0.31
C ALA A 188 5.89 -6.41 -0.64
N ALA A 189 5.28 -7.49 -0.13
CA ALA A 189 5.70 -8.85 -0.42
C ALA A 189 5.57 -9.20 -1.91
N LEU A 190 4.49 -8.75 -2.57
CA LEU A 190 4.32 -8.90 -4.02
C LEU A 190 5.38 -8.14 -4.80
N ALA A 191 5.71 -6.91 -4.40
CA ALA A 191 6.79 -6.14 -5.03
C ALA A 191 8.13 -6.87 -4.88
N THR A 192 8.47 -7.34 -3.68
CA THR A 192 9.69 -8.13 -3.42
C THR A 192 9.72 -9.43 -4.25
N ALA A 193 8.58 -10.10 -4.43
CA ALA A 193 8.49 -11.30 -5.25
C ALA A 193 8.61 -11.01 -6.77
N ALA A 194 8.26 -9.79 -7.21
CA ALA A 194 8.30 -9.37 -8.61
C ALA A 194 9.66 -8.78 -9.05
N GLU A 195 10.41 -8.18 -8.11
CA GLU A 195 11.87 -8.15 -8.01
C GLU A 195 12.69 -8.92 -9.08
N PRO A 196 13.10 -8.36 -10.24
CA PRO A 196 14.08 -9.02 -11.09
C PRO A 196 15.41 -9.10 -10.32
N GLN A 197 15.87 -10.32 -10.03
CA GLN A 197 17.14 -10.56 -9.33
C GLN A 197 18.29 -9.94 -10.11
N HIS A 198 18.81 -8.80 -9.67
CA HIS A 198 20.08 -8.28 -10.17
C HIS A 198 21.22 -9.14 -9.63
N GLY A 199 21.57 -10.16 -10.42
CA GLY A 199 22.91 -10.74 -10.59
C GLY A 199 23.78 -10.95 -9.36
N SER A 200 23.79 -12.17 -8.83
CA SER A 200 25.02 -12.72 -8.23
C SER A 200 26.03 -13.01 -9.35
N ALA A 201 26.90 -12.04 -9.65
CA ALA A 201 28.12 -12.27 -10.41
C ALA A 201 29.24 -11.34 -9.92
N HIS A 202 29.75 -11.59 -8.71
CA HIS A 202 31.11 -11.20 -8.38
C HIS A 202 32.08 -12.11 -9.13
N GLY A 203 32.30 -11.81 -10.42
CA GLY A 203 33.45 -12.26 -11.17
C GLY A 203 34.51 -11.17 -11.17
N SER A 204 35.44 -11.22 -10.22
CA SER A 204 36.66 -10.40 -10.26
C SER A 204 37.41 -10.62 -11.57
N PRO A 205 37.91 -9.57 -12.25
CA PRO A 205 38.85 -9.74 -13.35
C PRO A 205 40.23 -10.03 -12.77
N HIS A 206 40.63 -11.29 -12.80
CA HIS A 206 42.03 -11.70 -12.64
C HIS A 206 42.45 -12.50 -13.87
N GLY A 207 43.52 -12.03 -14.51
CA GLY A 207 44.22 -12.81 -15.53
C GLY A 207 44.81 -11.96 -16.65
N ARG A 208 45.92 -11.27 -16.38
CA ARG A 208 46.95 -11.02 -17.41
C ARG A 208 47.51 -12.38 -17.84
N GLU A 209 47.65 -12.61 -19.14
CA GLU A 209 48.77 -13.37 -19.69
C GLU A 209 49.39 -12.63 -20.88
N LYS A 210 50.63 -13.01 -21.15
CA LYS A 210 51.73 -12.25 -21.75
C LYS A 210 51.68 -12.15 -23.28
#